data_AF-A0A367LTX1-F1
#
_entry.id   AF-A0A367LTX1-F1
#
_cell.length_a   1.000
_cell.length_b   1.000
_cell.length_c   1.000
_cell.angle_alpha   90.00
_cell.angle_beta   90.00
_cell.angle_gamma   90.00
#
_symmetry.space_group_name_H-M   'P 1'
#
loop_
_entity.id
_entity.type
_entity.pdbx_description
1 polymer ?
#
loop_
_entity_poly.entity_id
_entity_poly.type
_entity_poly.pdbx_seq_one_letter_code
_entity_poly.pdbx_strand_id
1 'polypeptide(L)' 'PPAPRGGADAVSLINTINSITSVDLERMVALPVVGTQSTHGGYCGSAVKPIALNMVAEIARAPPTRGLPSCGIGGIGRWR' A
#
# COMPACT_ATOMS: atom_id res chain seq x y z
N PRO A 1 25.02 4.49 10.00
CA PRO A 1 23.56 4.51 10.30
C PRO A 1 23.18 3.13 10.84
N PRO A 2 22.26 3.00 11.81
CA PRO A 2 21.81 1.68 12.24
C PRO A 2 21.24 0.95 11.03
N ALA A 3 21.76 -0.25 10.74
CA ALA A 3 21.22 -1.10 9.70
C ALA A 3 19.79 -1.53 10.07
N PRO A 4 18.88 -1.75 9.10
CA PRO A 4 17.58 -2.34 9.38
C PRO A 4 17.79 -3.64 10.16
N ARG A 5 16.96 -3.87 11.19
CA ARG A 5 17.12 -5.05 12.08
C ARG A 5 17.11 -6.40 11.34
N GLY A 6 16.58 -6.44 10.10
CA GLY A 6 16.55 -7.63 9.25
C GLY A 6 17.62 -7.69 8.15
N GLY A 7 18.58 -6.76 8.10
CA GLY A 7 19.67 -6.80 7.11
C GLY A 7 19.24 -6.51 5.66
N ALA A 8 18.08 -5.88 5.46
CA ALA A 8 17.59 -5.54 4.13
C ALA A 8 18.44 -4.43 3.48
N ASP A 9 18.76 -4.59 2.19
CA ASP A 9 19.50 -3.59 1.40
C ASP A 9 18.63 -2.40 0.97
N ALA A 10 17.30 -2.58 0.96
CA ALA A 10 16.32 -1.58 0.55
C ALA A 10 14.92 -1.91 1.11
N VAL A 11 13.98 -0.97 0.98
CA VAL A 11 12.56 -1.18 1.28
C VAL A 11 11.67 -0.77 0.11
N SER A 12 10.57 -1.50 -0.10
CA SER A 12 9.54 -1.13 -1.08
C SER A 12 8.25 -0.77 -0.35
N LEU A 13 7.62 0.34 -0.72
CA LEU A 13 6.39 0.79 -0.10
C LEU A 13 5.57 1.71 -1.01
N ILE A 14 4.25 1.58 -1.06
CA ILE A 14 3.41 0.71 -0.22
C ILE A 14 2.90 -0.49 -1.00
N ASN A 15 2.48 -1.51 -0.27
CA ASN A 15 1.59 -2.52 -0.83
C ASN A 15 0.16 -1.94 -0.92
N THR A 16 -0.78 -2.69 -1.49
CA THR A 16 -2.19 -2.29 -1.56
C THR A 16 -2.76 -1.97 -0.18
N ILE A 17 -3.70 -1.03 -0.12
CA ILE A 17 -4.45 -0.76 1.11
C ILE A 17 -5.53 -1.83 1.25
N ASN A 18 -5.55 -2.53 2.38
CA ASN A 18 -6.62 -3.50 2.62
C ASN A 18 -7.98 -2.78 2.68
N SER A 19 -8.95 -3.20 1.87
CA SER A 19 -10.20 -2.48 1.67
C SER A 19 -11.33 -3.37 1.15
N ILE A 20 -12.56 -2.99 1.47
CA ILE A 20 -13.75 -3.41 0.73
C ILE A 20 -14.05 -2.28 -0.25
N THR A 21 -13.87 -2.53 -1.55
CA THR A 21 -14.00 -1.50 -2.58
C THR A 21 -15.45 -1.27 -3.00
N SER A 22 -16.30 -2.28 -2.85
CA SER A 22 -17.73 -2.20 -3.14
C SER A 22 -18.50 -3.29 -2.40
N VAL A 23 -19.80 -3.08 -2.23
CA VAL A 23 -20.73 -3.98 -1.58
C VAL A 23 -21.94 -4.17 -2.49
N ASP A 24 -22.34 -5.41 -2.71
CA ASP A 24 -23.65 -5.76 -3.24
C ASP A 24 -24.67 -5.60 -2.12
N LEU A 25 -25.53 -4.58 -2.21
CA LEU A 25 -26.49 -4.23 -1.17
C LEU A 25 -27.71 -5.16 -1.12
N GLU A 26 -28.01 -5.89 -2.21
CA GLU A 26 -29.11 -6.85 -2.24
C GLU A 26 -28.71 -8.14 -1.53
N ARG A 27 -27.46 -8.58 -1.75
CA ARG A 27 -26.91 -9.79 -1.14
C ARG A 27 -26.17 -9.53 0.17
N MET A 28 -25.93 -8.26 0.51
CA MET A 28 -25.16 -7.80 1.66
C MET A 28 -23.77 -8.46 1.75
N VAL A 29 -23.08 -8.56 0.60
CA VAL A 29 -21.73 -9.14 0.49
C VAL A 29 -20.76 -8.19 -0.19
N ALA A 30 -19.47 -8.28 0.14
CA ALA A 30 -18.44 -7.51 -0.53
C ALA A 30 -18.23 -8.00 -1.97
N LEU A 31 -17.82 -7.09 -2.87
CA LEU A 31 -17.39 -7.42 -4.23
C LEU A 31 -15.85 -7.47 -4.33
N PRO A 32 -15.28 -8.32 -5.21
CA PRO A 32 -15.96 -9.32 -6.04
C PRO A 32 -16.35 -10.58 -5.24
N VAL A 33 -17.45 -11.23 -5.66
CA VAL A 33 -17.88 -12.52 -5.12
C VAL A 33 -17.27 -13.66 -5.94
N VAL A 34 -16.69 -14.65 -5.28
CA VAL A 34 -16.25 -15.91 -5.89
C VAL A 34 -17.12 -17.04 -5.35
N GLY A 35 -17.96 -17.61 -6.21
CA GLY A 35 -18.99 -18.58 -5.78
C GLY A 35 -20.00 -17.92 -4.84
N THR A 36 -20.01 -18.33 -3.57
CA THR A 36 -20.87 -17.76 -2.51
C THR A 36 -20.08 -16.95 -1.47
N GLN A 37 -18.79 -16.72 -1.68
CA GLN A 37 -17.89 -16.10 -0.71
C GLN A 37 -17.29 -14.79 -1.23
N SER A 38 -16.94 -13.89 -0.29
CA SER A 38 -16.21 -12.64 -0.58
C SER A 38 -15.22 -12.34 0.55
N THR A 39 -14.24 -11.50 0.28
CA THR A 39 -13.28 -11.02 1.27
C THR A 39 -12.84 -9.59 0.96
N HIS A 40 -12.19 -8.94 1.92
CA HIS A 40 -11.51 -7.67 1.68
C HIS A 40 -10.31 -7.87 0.74
N GLY A 41 -10.12 -6.93 -0.18
CA GLY A 41 -9.07 -6.98 -1.20
C GLY A 41 -8.06 -5.85 -1.04
N GLY A 42 -7.08 -5.83 -1.95
CA GLY A 42 -6.14 -4.72 -2.06
C GLY A 42 -6.72 -3.58 -2.91
N TYR A 43 -6.89 -2.40 -2.32
CA TYR A 43 -7.16 -1.17 -3.06
C TYR A 43 -5.85 -0.54 -3.56
N CYS A 44 -5.84 -0.21 -4.85
CA CYS A 44 -4.73 0.40 -5.55
C CYS A 44 -5.26 1.51 -6.48
N GLY A 45 -4.34 2.24 -7.13
CA GLY A 45 -4.68 3.30 -8.08
C GLY A 45 -4.50 4.71 -7.52
N SER A 46 -4.96 5.70 -8.28
CA SER A 46 -4.67 7.12 -8.04
C SER A 46 -5.09 7.62 -6.66
N ALA A 47 -6.20 7.12 -6.12
CA ALA A 47 -6.69 7.47 -4.79
C ALA A 47 -5.71 7.06 -3.66
N VAL A 48 -4.84 6.09 -3.92
CA VAL A 48 -3.83 5.64 -2.95
C VAL A 48 -2.60 6.56 -2.96
N LYS A 49 -2.39 7.39 -3.99
CA LYS A 49 -1.18 8.24 -4.15
C LYS A 49 -0.88 9.12 -2.91
N PRO A 50 -1.84 9.85 -2.31
CA PRO A 50 -1.54 10.69 -1.15
C PRO A 50 -1.08 9.88 0.07
N ILE A 51 -1.67 8.70 0.28
CA ILE A 51 -1.31 7.79 1.38
C ILE A 51 0.09 7.22 1.14
N ALA A 52 0.36 6.75 -0.08
CA ALA A 52 1.66 6.24 -0.48
C ALA A 52 2.77 7.28 -0.29
N LEU A 53 2.56 8.52 -0.75
CA LEU A 53 3.52 9.61 -0.58
C LEU A 53 3.78 9.92 0.89
N ASN A 54 2.74 9.93 1.72
CA ASN A 54 2.90 10.14 3.16
C ASN A 54 3.76 9.04 3.80
N MET A 55 3.45 7.76 3.52
CA MET A 55 4.18 6.63 4.09
C MET A 55 5.64 6.58 3.61
N VAL A 56 5.88 6.87 2.32
CA VAL A 56 7.24 7.01 1.77
C VAL A 56 8.01 8.10 2.49
N ALA A 57 7.39 9.26 2.69
CA ALA A 57 8.02 10.39 3.35
C ALA A 57 8.34 10.11 4.83
N GLU A 58 7.45 9.44 5.55
CA GLU A 58 7.65 9.05 6.95
C GLU A 58 8.79 8.04 7.09
N ILE A 59 8.80 6.98 6.28
CA ILE A 59 9.88 5.97 6.31
C ILE A 59 11.23 6.58 5.91
N ALA A 60 11.27 7.48 4.93
CA ALA A 60 12.50 8.17 4.57
C ALA A 60 13.07 9.03 5.72
N ARG A 61 12.21 9.57 6.60
CA ARG A 61 12.61 10.39 7.76
C ARG A 61 12.80 9.60 9.05
N ALA A 62 12.31 8.37 9.15
CA ALA A 62 12.43 7.59 10.36
C ALA A 62 13.90 7.22 10.62
N PRO A 63 14.45 7.44 11.84
CA PRO A 63 15.84 7.09 12.16
C PRO A 63 16.29 5.66 11.78
N PRO A 64 15.45 4.60 11.91
CA PRO A 64 15.84 3.24 11.54
C PRO A 64 16.01 2.98 10.04
N THR A 65 15.44 3.82 9.19
CA THR A 65 15.39 3.65 7.73
C THR A 65 15.97 4.85 6.98
N ARG A 66 16.46 5.86 7.70
CA ARG A 66 17.11 7.04 7.13
C ARG A 66 18.36 6.62 6.35
N GLY A 67 18.39 6.97 5.06
CA GLY A 67 19.48 6.62 4.15
C GLY A 67 19.40 5.22 3.55
N LEU A 68 18.39 4.42 3.91
CA LEU A 68 18.12 3.16 3.25
C LEU A 68 17.46 3.43 1.88
N PRO A 69 17.94 2.82 0.78
CA PRO A 69 17.27 2.91 -0.52
C PRO A 69 15.78 2.51 -0.41
N SER A 70 14.92 3.27 -1.09
CA SER A 70 13.47 3.01 -1.09
C SER A 70 12.87 3.00 -2.49
N CYS A 71 11.90 2.12 -2.69
CA CYS A 71 11.07 2.06 -3.90
C CYS A 71 9.64 2.49 -3.55
N GLY A 72 9.21 3.64 -4.07
CA GLY A 72 7.88 4.19 -3.86
C GLY A 72 6.84 3.60 -4.83
N ILE A 73 5.75 3.03 -4.31
CA ILE A 73 4.66 2.40 -5.05
C ILE A 73 3.32 2.88 -4.48
N GLY A 74 2.36 3.15 -5.37
CA GLY A 74 0.99 3.52 -5.00
C GLY A 74 0.49 4.73 -5.76
N GLY A 75 -0.44 4.52 -6.68
CA GLY A 75 -1.12 5.58 -7.42
C GLY A 75 -0.25 6.41 -8.37
N ILE A 76 0.93 5.89 -8.76
CA ILE A 76 1.76 6.50 -9.80
C ILE A 76 1.17 6.17 -11.17
N GLY A 77 0.62 7.18 -11.85
CA GLY A 77 0.04 7.03 -13.19
C GLY A 77 0.77 7.77 -14.31
N ARG A 78 1.80 8.55 -13.97
CA ARG A 78 2.62 9.33 -14.90
C ARG A 78 3.93 9.73 -14.21
N TRP A 79 4.86 10.29 -14.98
CA TRP A 79 6.18 10.73 -14.48
C TRP A 79 6.14 11.99 -13.58
N ARG A 80 5.06 12.78 -13.61
CA ARG A 80 4.80 13.94 -12.74
C ARG A 80 3.93 13.57 -11.54
#